data_AF-A0A7L4QRE2-F1
#
_entry.id   AF-A0A7L4QRE2-F1
#
_cell.length_a   1.000
_cell.length_b   1.000
_cell.length_c   1.000
_cell.angle_alpha   90.00
_cell.angle_beta   90.00
_cell.angle_gamma   90.00
#
_symmetry.space_group_name_H-M   'P 1'
#
loop_
_entity.id
_entity.type
_entity.pdbx_description
1 polymer ?
#
loop_
_entity_poly.entity_id
_entity_poly.type
_entity_poly.pdbx_seq_one_letter_code
_entity_poly.pdbx_strand_id
1 'polypeptide(L)' 'MSGEGNKELFRRVIEEGYNKGNLETLNELFSPSFIEHQDGIIAEHWGVADRFSLMQQLGVIPGR' A
#
# COMPACT_ATOMS: atom_id res chain seq x y z
N MET A 1 -3.89 -19.07 -7.88
CA MET A 1 -2.84 -19.01 -6.84
C MET A 1 -3.22 -19.93 -5.69
N SER A 2 -2.25 -20.60 -5.06
CA SER A 2 -2.49 -21.38 -3.83
C SER A 2 -2.65 -20.45 -2.62
N GLY A 3 -3.29 -20.92 -1.55
CA GLY A 3 -3.45 -20.14 -0.32
C GLY A 3 -2.11 -19.72 0.34
N GLU A 4 -1.04 -20.50 0.14
CA GLU A 4 0.30 -20.16 0.61
C GLU A 4 0.91 -18.98 -0.17
N GLY A 5 0.70 -18.94 -1.49
CA GLY A 5 1.15 -17.81 -2.31
C GLY A 5 0.54 -16.49 -1.88
N ASN A 6 -0.75 -16.47 -1.53
CA ASN A 6 -1.42 -15.25 -1.07
C ASN A 6 -0.85 -14.73 0.26
N LYS A 7 -0.49 -15.63 1.19
CA LYS A 7 0.12 -15.26 2.48
C LYS A 7 1.49 -14.62 2.29
N GLU A 8 2.27 -15.17 1.37
CA GLU A 8 3.60 -14.65 1.04
C GLU A 8 3.52 -13.24 0.44
N LEU A 9 2.58 -13.00 -0.48
CA LEU A 9 2.34 -11.66 -1.02
C LEU A 9 1.94 -10.67 0.09
N PHE A 10 1.06 -11.08 1.01
CA PHE A 10 0.64 -10.22 2.11
C PHE A 10 1.79 -9.89 3.07
N ARG A 11 2.71 -10.84 3.31
CA ARG A 11 3.90 -10.59 4.13
C ARG A 11 4.79 -9.49 3.54
N ARG A 12 4.99 -9.51 2.21
CA ARG A 12 5.75 -8.45 1.49
C ARG A 12 5.11 -7.07 1.66
N VAL A 13 3.78 -6.98 1.63
CA VAL A 13 3.06 -5.71 1.88
C VAL A 13 3.47 -5.10 3.22
N ILE A 14 3.50 -5.90 4.28
CA ILE A 14 3.83 -5.42 5.64
C ILE A 14 5.31 -5.12 5.78
N GLU A 15 6.18 -6.07 5.44
CA GLU A 15 7.61 -5.98 5.73
C GLU A 15 8.38 -5.03 4.81
N GLU A 16 7.99 -4.96 3.54
CA GLU A 16 8.67 -4.15 2.54
C GLU A 16 7.91 -2.85 2.28
N GLY A 17 6.60 -2.95 2.03
CA GLY A 17 5.76 -1.79 1.77
C GLY A 17 5.68 -0.84 2.96
N TYR A 18 5.10 -1.31 4.07
CA TYR A 18 4.87 -0.45 5.24
C TYR A 18 6.11 -0.25 6.11
N ASN A 19 6.76 -1.31 6.57
CA ASN A 19 7.85 -1.18 7.54
C ASN A 19 9.10 -0.48 6.96
N LYS A 20 9.39 -0.64 5.67
CA LYS A 20 10.51 0.03 4.99
C LYS A 20 10.10 1.26 4.18
N GLY A 21 8.80 1.55 4.09
CA GLY A 21 8.28 2.63 3.24
C GLY A 21 8.53 2.43 1.75
N ASN A 22 8.60 1.19 1.26
CA ASN A 22 8.82 0.91 -0.16
C ASN A 22 7.52 1.02 -0.96
N LEU A 23 7.23 2.21 -1.48
CA LEU A 23 6.02 2.48 -2.26
C LEU A 23 5.97 1.73 -3.60
N GLU A 24 7.13 1.38 -4.17
CA GLU A 24 7.17 0.57 -5.40
C GLU A 24 6.63 -0.85 -5.14
N THR A 25 6.94 -1.44 -3.98
CA THR A 25 6.38 -2.74 -3.59
C THR A 25 4.86 -2.68 -3.44
N LEU A 26 4.32 -1.60 -2.88
CA LEU A 26 2.87 -1.43 -2.77
C LEU A 26 2.21 -1.27 -4.15
N ASN A 27 2.83 -0.53 -5.07
CA ASN A 27 2.36 -0.38 -6.45
C ASN A 27 2.36 -1.71 -7.24
N GLU A 28 3.35 -2.57 -7.00
CA GLU A 28 3.44 -3.90 -7.65
C GLU A 28 2.33 -4.84 -7.16
N LEU A 29 2.07 -4.84 -5.85
CA LEU A 29 1.23 -5.85 -5.20
C LEU A 29 -0.27 -5.53 -5.23
N PHE A 30 -0.64 -4.24 -5.29
CA PHE A 30 -2.03 -3.83 -5.32
C PHE A 30 -2.50 -3.50 -6.73
N SER A 31 -3.73 -3.93 -7.06
CA SER A 31 -4.40 -3.47 -8.27
C SER A 31 -4.58 -1.95 -8.22
N PRO A 32 -4.46 -1.22 -9.34
CA PRO A 32 -4.83 0.19 -9.42
C PRO A 32 -6.26 0.47 -8.93
N SER A 33 -7.14 -0.54 -9.00
CA SER A 33 -8.52 -0.45 -8.52
C SER A 33 -8.75 -1.00 -7.11
N PHE A 34 -7.69 -1.23 -6.33
CA PHE A 34 -7.78 -1.70 -4.96
C PHE A 34 -8.55 -0.69 -4.07
N ILE A 35 -9.46 -1.21 -3.24
CA ILE A 35 -10.20 -0.43 -2.24
C ILE A 35 -9.86 -1.02 -0.88
N GLU A 36 -9.30 -0.17 -0.02
CA GLU A 36 -9.08 -0.52 1.39
C GLU A 36 -10.36 -0.30 2.19
N HIS A 37 -10.77 -1.32 2.94
CA HIS A 37 -11.87 -1.22 3.88
C HIS A 37 -11.29 -1.26 5.29
N GLN A 38 -11.18 -0.09 5.93
CA GLN A 38 -10.78 0.04 7.32
C GLN A 38 -11.93 0.62 8.12
N ASP A 39 -12.26 -0.01 9.25
CA ASP A 39 -13.35 0.44 10.12
C ASP A 39 -13.10 1.88 10.60
N GLY A 40 -14.11 2.73 10.49
CA GLY A 40 -14.01 4.16 10.82
C GLY A 40 -13.30 5.02 9.77
N ILE A 41 -12.86 4.46 8.63
CA ILE A 41 -12.30 5.21 7.50
C ILE A 41 -13.26 5.09 6.31
N ILE A 42 -13.55 6.21 5.65
CA ILE A 42 -14.32 6.18 4.41
C ILE A 42 -13.52 5.37 3.38
N ALA A 43 -14.11 4.30 2.86
CA ALA A 43 -13.49 3.49 1.82
C ALA A 43 -13.47 4.31 0.51
N GLU A 44 -12.36 4.97 0.24
CA GLU A 44 -12.17 5.78 -0.96
C GLU A 44 -11.29 5.03 -1.97
N HIS A 45 -11.69 5.03 -3.24
CA HIS A 45 -10.88 4.51 -4.35
C HIS A 45 -9.75 5.49 -4.65
N TRP A 46 -8.66 5.37 -3.89
CA TRP A 46 -7.38 5.98 -4.17
C TRP A 46 -6.34 4.94 -3.79
N GLY A 47 -5.71 4.29 -4.78
CA GLY A 47 -4.72 3.25 -4.53
C GLY A 47 -3.74 3.69 -3.43
N VAL A 48 -3.56 2.85 -2.41
CA VAL A 48 -2.86 3.19 -1.16
C VAL A 48 -1.51 3.86 -1.40
N ALA A 49 -0.77 3.41 -2.42
CA ALA A 49 0.53 3.96 -2.79
C ALA A 49 0.46 5.39 -3.38
N ASP A 50 -0.63 5.78 -4.04
CA ASP A 50 -0.82 7.12 -4.60
C ASP A 50 -0.97 8.16 -3.48
N ARG A 51 -1.72 7.83 -2.43
CA ARG A 51 -1.85 8.69 -1.24
C ARG A 51 -0.54 8.87 -0.50
N PHE A 52 0.25 7.80 -0.33
CA PHE A 52 1.56 7.92 0.31
C PHE A 52 2.56 8.72 -0.54
N SER A 53 2.56 8.50 -1.85
CA SER A 53 3.40 9.27 -2.79
C SER A 53 3.02 10.76 -2.79
N LEU A 54 1.73 11.07 -2.80
CA LEU A 54 1.23 12.44 -2.70
C LEU A 54 1.57 13.08 -1.35
N MET A 55 1.40 12.35 -0.24
CA MET A 55 1.78 12.86 1.09
C MET A 55 3.29 13.12 1.21
N GLN A 56 4.13 12.35 0.50
CA GLN A 56 5.56 12.65 0.38
C GLN A 56 5.83 13.91 -0.44
N GLN A 57 5.19 14.07 -1.60
CA GLN A 57 5.31 15.28 -2.44
C GLN A 57 4.87 16.55 -1.70
N LEU A 58 3.83 16.44 -0.87
CA LEU A 58 3.32 17.54 -0.05
C LEU A 58 4.15 17.78 1.23
N GLY A 59 5.16 16.94 1.52
CA GLY A 59 6.01 17.08 2.70
C GLY A 59 5.34 16.71 4.03
N VAL A 60 4.17 16.06 3.98
CA VAL A 60 3.46 15.57 5.17
C VAL A 60 4.17 14.34 5.75
N ILE A 61 4.72 13.49 4.87
CA ILE A 61 5.55 12.33 5.23
C ILE A 61 6.93 12.55 4.61
N PRO A 62 8.03 12.22 5.30
CA PRO A 62 9.36 12.33 4.72
C PRO A 62 9.49 11.53 3.42
N GLY A 63 9.92 12.20 2.35
CA GLY A 63 10.50 11.55 1.19
C GLY A 63 11.89 11.01 1.53
N ARG A 64 12.35 10.01 0.78
CA ARG A 64 13.75 9.56 0.88
C ARG A 64 14.64 10.37 -0.06
#